data_AF-A0A417Y197-F1
#
_entry.id   AF-A0A417Y197-F1
#
_cell.length_a   1.000
_cell.length_b   1.000
_cell.length_c   1.000
_cell.angle_alpha   90.00
_cell.angle_beta   90.00
_cell.angle_gamma   90.00
#
_symmetry.space_group_name_H-M   'P 1'
#
loop_
_entity.id
_entity.type
_entity.pdbx_description
1 polymer ?
#
loop_
_entity_poly.entity_id
_entity_poly.type
_entity_poly.pdbx_seq_one_letter_code
_entity_poly.pdbx_strand_id
1 'polypeptide(L)' 'MTTTVSRFETGLAPCGKKRDGESVMTEDHQGLFTEDRRYSCGCRTTKEEYHDGSVHFMVVNHHGKVLLDEELRGE' A
#
# COMPACT_ATOMS: atom_id res chain seq x y z
N MET A 1 -7.44 -16.43 4.97
CA MET A 1 -7.27 -15.03 4.57
C MET A 1 -8.19 -14.12 5.36
N THR A 2 -7.63 -13.04 5.91
CA THR A 2 -8.34 -11.99 6.63
C THR A 2 -8.13 -10.68 5.90
N THR A 3 -9.22 -9.97 5.59
CA THR A 3 -9.16 -8.66 4.94
C THR A 3 -9.79 -7.62 5.84
N THR A 4 -9.03 -6.57 6.15
CA THR A 4 -9.45 -5.42 6.93
C THR A 4 -9.50 -4.21 6.03
N VAL A 5 -10.70 -3.64 5.84
CA VAL A 5 -10.91 -2.42 5.09
C VAL A 5 -11.16 -1.28 6.07
N SER A 6 -10.36 -0.22 5.97
CA SER A 6 -10.45 0.96 6.83
C SER A 6 -10.50 2.22 5.97
N ARG A 7 -11.47 3.08 6.22
CA ARG A 7 -11.54 4.40 5.56
C ARG A 7 -10.90 5.45 6.43
N PHE A 8 -10.18 6.37 5.81
CA PHE A 8 -9.54 7.50 6.48
C PHE A 8 -9.97 8.80 5.83
N GLU A 9 -10.24 9.82 6.65
CA GLU A 9 -10.64 11.15 6.17
C GLU A 9 -9.44 12.02 5.81
N THR A 10 -8.25 11.71 6.32
CA THR A 10 -7.04 12.51 6.12
C THR A 10 -5.78 11.64 6.09
N GLY A 11 -5.27 11.38 4.89
CA GLY A 11 -3.97 10.74 4.65
C GLY A 11 -3.11 11.58 3.70
N LEU A 12 -1.79 11.63 3.94
CA LEU A 12 -0.87 12.30 3.02
C LEU A 12 -0.71 11.45 1.76
N ALA A 13 -1.21 11.94 0.63
CA ALA A 13 -1.05 11.28 -0.64
C ALA A 13 0.36 11.51 -1.21
N PRO A 14 0.87 10.61 -2.06
CA PRO A 14 2.16 10.75 -2.76
C PRO A 14 2.30 12.03 -3.61
N CYS A 15 1.18 12.68 -3.95
CA CYS A 15 1.19 13.97 -4.64
C CYS A 15 1.42 15.18 -3.70
N GLY A 16 1.69 14.94 -2.42
CA GLY A 16 1.98 15.96 -1.40
C GLY A 16 0.73 16.61 -0.78
N LYS A 17 -0.47 16.17 -1.15
CA LYS A 17 -1.74 16.71 -0.62
C LYS A 17 -2.39 15.72 0.34
N LYS A 18 -3.01 16.24 1.40
CA LYS A 18 -3.87 15.44 2.28
C LYS A 18 -5.19 15.13 1.56
N ARG A 19 -5.55 13.86 1.51
CA ARG A 19 -6.76 13.34 0.87
C ARG A 19 -7.38 12.27 1.76
N ASP A 20 -8.69 12.15 1.67
CA ASP A 20 -9.42 10.99 2.14
C ASP A 20 -9.09 9.77 1.28
N GLY A 21 -9.44 8.59 1.78
CA GLY A 21 -9.18 7.35 1.08
C GLY A 21 -9.55 6.11 1.88
N GLU A 22 -9.09 4.98 1.40
CA GLU A 22 -9.31 3.67 1.99
C GLU A 22 -8.01 2.88 2.01
N SER A 23 -7.75 2.20 3.11
CA SER A 23 -6.67 1.24 3.27
C SER A 23 -7.28 -0.15 3.38
N VAL A 24 -6.82 -1.04 2.51
CA VAL A 24 -7.16 -2.46 2.49
C VAL A 24 -5.94 -3.24 2.91
N MET A 25 -6.04 -3.88 4.07
CA MET A 25 -5.00 -4.74 4.61
C MET A 25 -5.47 -6.19 4.44
N THR A 26 -4.64 -7.05 3.87
CA THR A 26 -4.94 -8.47 3.70
C THR A 26 -3.81 -9.30 4.28
N GLU A 27 -4.15 -10.25 5.12
CA GLU A 27 -3.21 -11.22 5.67
C GLU A 27 -3.68 -12.62 5.29
N ASP A 28 -2.80 -13.41 4.67
CA ASP A 28 -3.06 -14.82 4.41
C ASP A 28 -2.34 -15.72 5.41
N HIS A 29 -2.85 -16.94 5.56
CA HIS A 29 -2.34 -17.93 6.51
C HIS A 29 -0.93 -18.44 6.11
N GLN A 30 -0.47 -18.10 4.92
CA GLN A 30 0.85 -18.43 4.40
C GLN A 30 1.92 -17.37 4.71
N GLY A 31 1.62 -16.38 5.55
CA GLY A 31 2.56 -15.34 5.96
C GLY A 31 2.80 -14.26 4.91
N LEU A 32 1.88 -14.13 3.94
CA LEU A 32 1.81 -12.98 3.03
C LEU A 32 0.92 -11.92 3.66
N PHE A 33 1.47 -10.72 3.80
CA PHE A 33 0.76 -9.55 4.25
C PHE A 33 0.78 -8.49 3.15
N THR A 34 -0.36 -7.93 2.80
CA THR A 34 -0.50 -6.89 1.78
C THR A 34 -1.27 -5.70 2.35
N GLU A 35 -0.72 -4.50 2.24
CA GLU A 35 -1.41 -3.24 2.53
C GLU A 35 -1.54 -2.40 1.26
N ASP A 36 -2.76 -2.17 0.81
CA ASP A 36 -3.07 -1.30 -0.32
C ASP A 36 -3.83 -0.06 0.19
N ARG A 37 -3.22 1.13 0.07
CA ARG A 37 -3.91 2.40 0.37
C ARG A 37 -4.25 3.11 -0.92
N ARG A 38 -5.53 3.42 -1.09
CA ARG A 38 -6.06 4.18 -2.22
C ARG A 38 -6.56 5.52 -1.73
N TYR A 39 -6.08 6.58 -2.35
CA TYR A 39 -6.47 7.95 -2.05
C TYR A 39 -7.56 8.39 -3.03
N SER A 40 -8.48 9.24 -2.58
CA SER A 40 -9.57 9.78 -3.40
C SER A 40 -9.09 10.57 -4.62
N CYS A 41 -7.85 11.09 -4.59
CA CYS A 41 -7.24 11.73 -5.74
C CYS A 41 -6.80 10.76 -6.84
N GLY A 42 -6.76 9.44 -6.58
CA GLY A 42 -6.28 8.41 -7.48
C GLY A 42 -4.86 7.91 -7.21
N CYS A 43 -4.15 8.47 -6.23
CA CYS A 43 -2.86 7.90 -5.81
C CYS A 43 -3.08 6.56 -5.09
N ARG A 44 -2.06 5.70 -5.14
CA ARG A 44 -2.07 4.40 -4.46
C ARG A 44 -0.69 4.08 -3.89
N THR A 45 -0.66 3.43 -2.74
CA THR A 45 0.54 2.81 -2.18
C THR A 45 0.25 1.36 -1.88
N THR A 46 1.15 0.48 -2.28
CA THR A 46 1.03 -0.96 -2.06
C THR A 46 2.28 -1.42 -1.31
N LYS A 47 2.09 -2.16 -0.23
CA LYS A 47 3.15 -2.81 0.54
C LYS A 47 2.85 -4.29 0.61
N GLU A 48 3.81 -5.13 0.28
CA GLU A 48 3.69 -6.58 0.35
C GLU A 48 4.85 -7.11 1.17
N GLU A 49 4.55 -7.84 2.24
CA GLU A 49 5.53 -8.47 3.12
C GLU A 49 5.35 -9.98 2.96
N TYR A 50 6.43 -10.65 2.56
CA TYR A 50 6.46 -12.06 2.24
C TYR A 50 6.96 -12.87 3.44
N HIS A 51 6.66 -14.16 3.43
CA HIS A 51 7.05 -15.09 4.51
C HIS A 51 8.57 -15.16 4.73
N ASP A 52 9.38 -14.97 3.69
CA ASP A 52 10.84 -14.95 3.82
C ASP A 52 11.39 -13.66 4.43
N GLY A 53 10.52 -12.69 4.76
CA GLY A 53 10.91 -11.38 5.27
C GLY A 53 11.18 -10.35 4.18
N SER A 54 11.09 -10.75 2.90
CA SER A 54 11.12 -9.80 1.79
C SER A 54 9.95 -8.81 1.88
N VAL A 55 10.20 -7.56 1.52
CA VAL A 55 9.21 -6.50 1.49
C VAL A 55 9.25 -5.81 0.14
N HIS A 56 8.14 -5.82 -0.57
CA HIS A 56 7.96 -5.03 -1.78
C HIS A 56 7.10 -3.80 -1.46
N PHE A 57 7.58 -2.62 -1.82
CA PHE A 57 6.90 -1.36 -1.57
C PHE A 57 6.82 -0.54 -2.86
N MET A 58 5.59 -0.19 -3.24
CA MET A 58 5.31 0.52 -4.48
C MET A 58 4.41 1.71 -4.23
N VAL A 59 4.75 2.84 -4.83
CA VAL A 59 4.00 4.09 -4.75
C VAL A 59 3.66 4.56 -6.15
N VAL A 60 2.37 4.73 -6.43
CA VAL A 60 1.86 5.19 -7.72
C VAL A 60 1.07 6.48 -7.52
N ASN A 61 1.35 7.49 -8.32
CA ASN A 61 0.59 8.73 -8.28
C ASN A 61 -0.72 8.61 -9.08
N HIS A 62 -1.61 9.57 -8.90
CA HIS A 62 -2.89 9.66 -9.63
C HIS A 62 -2.78 9.88 -11.14
N HIS A 63 -1.57 10.11 -11.66
CA HIS A 63 -1.30 10.12 -13.10
C HIS A 63 -0.90 8.73 -13.63
N GLY A 64 -0.90 7.70 -12.78
CA GLY A 64 -0.46 6.35 -13.12
C GLY A 64 1.07 6.19 -13.16
N LYS A 65 1.83 7.20 -12.75
CA LYS A 65 3.30 7.14 -12.71
C LYS A 65 3.75 6.50 -11.39
N VAL A 66 4.57 5.47 -11.51
CA VAL A 66 5.29 4.88 -10.38
C VAL A 66 6.32 5.90 -9.88
N LEU A 67 6.18 6.31 -8.63
CA LEU A 67 7.10 7.22 -7.95
C LEU A 67 8.19 6.47 -7.19
N LEU A 68 7.85 5.30 -6.65
CA LEU A 68 8.76 4.43 -5.92
C LEU A 68 8.36 2.98 -6.18
N ASP A 69 9.37 2.14 -6.36
CA ASP A 69 9.26 0.69 -6.49
C ASP A 69 10.53 0.12 -5.86
N GLU A 70 10.40 -0.49 -4.69
CA GLU A 70 11.52 -0.97 -3.89
C GLU A 70 11.23 -2.39 -3.40
N GLU A 71 12.16 -3.31 -3.65
CA GLU A 71 12.13 -4.67 -3.12
C GLU A 71 13.31 -4.81 -2.14
N LEU A 72 12.99 -4.99 -0.86
CA LEU A 72 13.93 -5.38 0.17
C LEU A 72 13.86 -6.91 0.29
N ARG A 73 15.00 -7.57 0.22
CA ARG A 73 15.07 -9.02 0.39
C ARG A 73 15.33 -9.37 1.84
N GLY A 74 14.59 -10.36 2.35
CA GLY A 74 14.87 -10.96 3.66
C GLY A 74 16.26 -11.61 3.66
N GLU A 75 17.00 -11.42 4.75
CA GLU A 75 18.35 -11.97 4.97
C GLU A 75 18.35 -13.33 5.68
#